data_AF-A0AAU1Y4J1-F1
#
_entry.id   AF-A0AAU1Y4J1-F1
#
_cell.length_a   1.000
_cell.length_b   1.000
_cell.length_c   1.000
_cell.angle_alpha   90.00
_cell.angle_beta   90.00
_cell.angle_gamma   90.00
#
_symmetry.space_group_name_H-M   'P 1'
#
loop_
_entity.id
_entity.type
_entity.pdbx_description
1 polymer ?
#
loop_
_entity_poly.entity_id
_entity_poly.type
_entity_poly.pdbx_seq_one_letter_code
_entity_poly.pdbx_strand_id
1 'polypeptide(L)'
;MLVRLFAEQASGTLLSLVETGKGAHVATRRMLQPTARQVRLGSILRGLREDGAHGSQDTVASELGWSESKLSRIEAGRLGISVDDLERLLDRYGAEDQGLRTYVADLRRRGNVRGWETDIRSVVSAMYADYIGYESDASDTYNAQTTLIPGLLQTHEYAAAVISQLVPDMDEEEKHERLAIRKKRQQAFDRPNPLVFWSVISESVFRHTVGGPDVMAAQLEHLLTLAKEYPGTINIHVLPEASESHAALFGPFVILSFPEQWEPDIVYLEGLTGTRFLEEPGEVRAYCRLFNRLMMSESLRGTDSLKLTESHLKIYRKG
;
A
#
# COMPACT_ATOMS: atom_id res chain seq x y z
N MET A 1 1.49 1.82 -43.77
CA MET A 1 1.24 0.37 -43.95
C MET A 1 1.97 -0.51 -42.92
N LEU A 2 2.44 0.04 -41.79
CA LEU A 2 3.12 -0.68 -40.69
C LEU A 2 2.37 -0.58 -39.35
N VAL A 3 1.21 0.09 -39.32
CA VAL A 3 0.37 0.27 -38.10
C VAL A 3 -0.77 -0.75 -38.03
N ARG A 4 -1.04 -1.50 -39.11
CA ARG A 4 -2.11 -2.52 -39.13
C ARG A 4 -1.67 -3.94 -38.80
N LEU A 5 -0.36 -4.21 -38.73
CA LEU A 5 0.17 -5.57 -38.50
C LEU A 5 0.44 -5.91 -37.02
N PHE A 6 0.35 -4.95 -36.10
CA PHE A 6 0.47 -5.20 -34.65
C PHE A 6 -0.87 -5.37 -33.93
N ALA A 7 -1.99 -5.04 -34.57
CA ALA A 7 -3.32 -5.13 -33.97
C ALA A 7 -3.86 -6.58 -33.88
N GLU A 8 -3.39 -7.48 -34.73
CA GLU A 8 -3.89 -8.87 -34.77
C GLU A 8 -3.08 -9.85 -33.91
N GLN A 9 -1.86 -9.52 -33.48
CA GLN A 9 -1.10 -10.33 -32.52
C GLN A 9 -1.30 -9.92 -31.05
N ALA A 10 -1.89 -8.75 -30.79
CA ALA A 10 -2.25 -8.32 -29.43
C ALA A 10 -3.62 -8.83 -28.96
N SER A 11 -4.44 -9.39 -29.86
CA SER A 11 -5.75 -10.00 -29.51
C SER A 11 -5.65 -11.44 -28.96
N GLY A 12 -4.49 -12.10 -29.09
CA GLY A 12 -4.32 -13.51 -28.72
C GLY A 12 -4.04 -13.79 -27.24
N THR A 13 -3.70 -12.77 -26.46
CA THR A 13 -3.33 -12.91 -25.04
C THR A 13 -4.31 -12.18 -24.10
N LEU A 14 -5.44 -11.72 -24.66
CA LEU A 14 -6.53 -11.04 -23.94
C LEU A 14 -7.58 -12.02 -23.38
N LEU A 15 -7.43 -13.33 -23.58
CA LEU A 15 -8.49 -14.31 -23.33
C LEU A 15 -8.13 -15.46 -22.37
N SER A 16 -6.94 -15.51 -21.77
CA SER A 16 -6.56 -16.64 -20.91
C SER A 16 -6.66 -16.41 -19.40
N LEU A 17 -7.24 -15.30 -18.92
CA LEU A 17 -7.45 -15.08 -17.48
C LEU A 17 -8.92 -14.83 -17.09
N VAL A 18 -9.86 -15.01 -18.03
CA VAL A 18 -11.32 -14.89 -17.81
C VAL A 18 -12.06 -16.25 -17.86
N GLU A 19 -11.38 -17.39 -18.07
CA GLU A 19 -12.09 -18.67 -18.08
C GLU A 19 -12.39 -19.26 -16.70
N THR A 20 -13.66 -19.06 -16.31
CA THR A 20 -14.60 -20.03 -15.73
C THR A 20 -14.35 -20.57 -14.32
N GLY A 21 -15.31 -20.27 -13.44
CA GLY A 21 -15.49 -20.92 -12.15
C GLY A 21 -16.96 -21.08 -11.75
N LYS A 22 -17.82 -21.58 -12.64
CA LYS A 22 -19.12 -22.16 -12.27
C LYS A 22 -19.10 -23.67 -12.52
N GLY A 23 -19.10 -24.44 -11.42
CA GLY A 23 -19.61 -25.82 -11.38
C GLY A 23 -18.59 -26.96 -11.33
N ALA A 24 -18.07 -27.27 -10.14
CA ALA A 24 -17.99 -28.62 -9.57
C ALA A 24 -17.33 -28.55 -8.20
N HIS A 25 -18.09 -28.87 -7.15
CA HIS A 25 -17.58 -29.08 -5.80
C HIS A 25 -16.63 -30.28 -5.78
N VAL A 26 -15.33 -30.01 -5.88
CA VAL A 26 -14.29 -30.82 -5.22
C VAL A 26 -13.50 -29.83 -4.39
N ALA A 27 -13.53 -30.00 -3.07
CA ALA A 27 -12.83 -29.16 -2.12
C ALA A 27 -11.31 -29.40 -2.21
N THR A 28 -10.69 -28.99 -3.30
CA THR A 28 -9.24 -28.83 -3.36
C THR A 28 -8.95 -27.63 -2.48
N ARG A 29 -8.31 -27.88 -1.32
CA ARG A 29 -7.89 -26.87 -0.34
C ARG A 29 -6.98 -25.85 -1.04
N ARG A 30 -7.59 -24.83 -1.67
CA ARG A 30 -6.90 -23.71 -2.33
C ARG A 30 -5.94 -23.16 -1.27
N MET A 31 -4.64 -23.28 -1.50
CA MET A 31 -3.65 -22.69 -0.59
C MET A 31 -3.99 -21.19 -0.51
N LEU A 32 -4.57 -20.78 0.62
CA LEU A 32 -4.90 -19.39 0.87
C LEU A 32 -3.56 -18.62 0.83
N GLN A 33 -3.50 -17.61 -0.03
CA GLN A 33 -2.33 -16.72 -0.09
C GLN A 33 -2.11 -16.11 1.30
N PRO A 34 -0.85 -15.98 1.74
CA PRO A 34 -0.56 -15.43 3.06
C PRO A 34 -1.03 -13.98 3.16
N THR A 35 -1.51 -13.56 4.32
CA THR A 35 -1.87 -12.16 4.56
C THR A 35 -0.61 -11.31 4.71
N ALA A 36 -0.69 -10.00 4.42
CA ALA A 36 0.38 -9.04 4.72
C ALA A 36 0.99 -9.22 6.12
N ARG A 37 0.14 -9.44 7.14
CA ARG A 37 0.58 -9.70 8.53
C ARG A 37 1.36 -11.00 8.69
N GLN A 38 0.99 -12.06 7.96
CA GLN A 38 1.72 -13.33 7.98
C GLN A 38 3.06 -13.23 7.26
N VAL A 39 3.09 -12.55 6.10
CA VAL A 39 4.34 -12.26 5.38
C VAL A 39 5.29 -11.47 6.27
N ARG A 40 4.77 -10.43 6.94
CA ARG A 40 5.51 -9.58 7.87
C ARG A 40 6.05 -10.33 9.09
N LEU A 41 5.21 -11.14 9.73
CA LEU A 41 5.66 -12.02 10.82
C LEU A 41 6.80 -12.92 10.35
N GLY A 42 6.68 -13.52 9.17
CA GLY A 42 7.74 -14.35 8.58
C GLY A 42 9.04 -13.57 8.33
N SER A 43 8.93 -12.35 7.80
CA SER A 43 10.06 -11.46 7.52
C SER A 43 10.80 -11.08 8.81
N ILE A 44 10.09 -10.72 9.89
CA ILE A 44 10.68 -10.41 11.20
C ILE A 44 11.39 -11.64 11.77
N LEU A 45 10.75 -12.81 11.76
CA LEU A 45 11.36 -14.05 12.26
C LEU A 45 12.62 -14.43 11.47
N ARG A 46 12.61 -14.23 10.15
CA ARG A 46 13.79 -14.41 9.30
C ARG A 46 14.90 -13.42 9.66
N GLY A 47 14.55 -12.14 9.82
CA GLY A 47 15.48 -11.09 10.20
C GLY A 47 16.18 -11.40 11.53
N LEU A 48 15.41 -11.81 12.55
CA LEU A 48 15.97 -12.26 13.83
C LEU A 48 16.99 -13.39 13.63
N ARG A 49 16.68 -14.39 12.79
CA ARG A 49 17.60 -15.50 12.49
C ARG A 49 18.88 -15.02 11.80
N GLU A 50 18.75 -14.18 10.79
CA GLU A 50 19.85 -13.77 9.91
C GLU A 50 20.75 -12.73 10.58
N ASP A 51 20.17 -11.68 11.16
CA ASP A 51 20.88 -10.60 11.84
C ASP A 51 21.52 -11.08 13.16
N GLY A 52 20.85 -11.99 13.87
CA GLY A 52 21.38 -12.65 15.07
C GLY A 52 22.37 -13.77 14.79
N ALA A 53 22.65 -14.06 13.51
CA ALA A 53 23.52 -15.15 13.06
C ALA A 53 23.19 -16.52 13.69
N HIS A 54 21.90 -16.83 13.86
CA HIS A 54 21.41 -18.02 14.57
C HIS A 54 21.48 -19.33 13.76
N GLY A 55 22.01 -19.28 12.54
CA GLY A 55 22.24 -20.43 11.67
C GLY A 55 21.25 -20.56 10.51
N SER A 56 21.33 -21.70 9.80
CA SER A 56 20.42 -22.03 8.71
C SER A 56 19.03 -22.43 9.23
N GLN A 57 18.04 -22.45 8.34
CA GLN A 57 16.69 -22.94 8.66
C GLN A 57 16.72 -24.40 9.13
N ASP A 58 17.57 -25.25 8.53
CA ASP A 58 17.72 -26.65 8.92
C ASP A 58 18.25 -26.82 10.36
N THR A 59 19.27 -26.04 10.73
CA THR A 59 19.85 -26.06 12.08
C THR A 59 18.81 -25.67 13.13
N VAL A 60 18.15 -24.53 12.94
CA VAL A 60 17.15 -24.02 13.90
C VAL A 60 15.94 -24.97 13.97
N ALA A 61 15.46 -25.46 12.83
CA ALA A 61 14.34 -26.40 12.80
C ALA A 61 14.67 -27.69 13.55
N SER A 62 15.85 -28.27 13.32
CA SER A 62 16.30 -29.50 13.98
C SER A 62 16.35 -29.36 15.50
N GLU A 63 16.87 -28.26 16.02
CA GLU A 63 16.93 -27.99 17.47
C GLU A 63 15.54 -27.85 18.11
N LEU A 64 14.56 -27.33 17.36
CA LEU A 64 13.17 -27.19 17.81
C LEU A 64 12.34 -28.48 17.60
N GLY A 65 12.91 -29.50 16.96
CA GLY A 65 12.21 -30.74 16.60
C GLY A 65 11.24 -30.56 15.44
N TRP A 66 11.52 -29.64 14.52
CA TRP A 66 10.72 -29.33 13.34
C TRP A 66 11.45 -29.75 12.05
N SER A 67 10.72 -29.81 10.94
CA SER A 67 11.35 -29.92 9.62
C SER A 67 11.81 -28.54 9.12
N GLU A 68 12.91 -28.50 8.36
CA GLU A 68 13.36 -27.29 7.66
C GLU A 68 12.20 -26.66 6.84
N SER A 69 11.41 -27.50 6.16
CA SER A 69 10.24 -27.05 5.39
C SER A 69 9.19 -26.33 6.23
N LYS A 70 8.98 -26.73 7.50
CA LYS A 70 8.08 -26.03 8.42
C LYS A 70 8.59 -24.62 8.70
N LEU A 71 9.86 -24.49 9.11
CA LEU A 71 10.45 -23.18 9.43
C LEU A 71 10.53 -22.28 8.19
N SER A 72 10.94 -22.84 7.05
CA SER A 72 11.00 -22.13 5.77
C SER A 72 9.65 -21.53 5.38
N ARG A 73 8.56 -22.29 5.55
CA ARG A 73 7.20 -21.79 5.27
C ARG A 73 6.71 -20.76 6.28
N ILE A 74 7.10 -20.87 7.55
CA ILE A 74 6.81 -19.87 8.58
C ILE A 74 7.52 -18.55 8.24
N GLU A 75 8.83 -18.59 8.00
CA GLU A 75 9.63 -17.41 7.62
C GLU A 75 9.21 -16.81 6.27
N ALA A 76 8.57 -17.60 5.40
CA ALA A 76 7.96 -17.09 4.16
C ALA A 76 6.53 -16.57 4.35
N GLY A 77 5.99 -16.59 5.56
CA GLY A 77 4.60 -16.23 5.88
C GLY A 77 3.54 -17.21 5.37
N ARG A 78 3.93 -18.28 4.68
CA ARG A 78 3.04 -19.27 4.04
C ARG A 78 2.46 -20.31 5.01
N LEU A 79 2.90 -20.27 6.27
CA LEU A 79 2.41 -21.13 7.34
C LEU A 79 2.30 -20.31 8.62
N GLY A 80 1.10 -20.23 9.20
CA GLY A 80 0.91 -19.64 10.52
C GLY A 80 1.61 -20.48 11.60
N ILE A 81 2.02 -19.82 12.68
CA ILE A 81 2.71 -20.41 13.83
C ILE A 81 1.79 -20.41 15.06
N SER A 82 1.86 -21.45 15.90
CA SER A 82 1.10 -21.51 17.16
C SER A 82 1.69 -20.53 18.20
N VAL A 83 1.01 -20.32 19.34
CA VAL A 83 1.57 -19.47 20.40
C VAL A 83 2.84 -20.12 20.94
N ASP A 84 2.74 -21.39 21.31
CA ASP A 84 3.85 -22.14 21.90
C ASP A 84 5.05 -22.27 20.94
N ASP A 85 4.80 -22.50 19.66
CA ASP A 85 5.87 -22.57 18.66
C ASP A 85 6.53 -21.19 18.46
N LEU A 86 5.76 -20.10 18.52
CA LEU A 86 6.29 -18.74 18.41
C LEU A 86 7.20 -18.41 19.59
N GLU A 87 6.76 -18.66 20.82
CA GLU A 87 7.59 -18.44 22.01
C GLU A 87 8.89 -19.26 21.96
N ARG A 88 8.81 -20.55 21.61
CA ARG A 88 10.00 -21.41 21.47
C ARG A 88 10.98 -20.89 20.41
N LEU A 89 10.47 -20.35 19.30
CA LEU A 89 11.30 -19.79 18.25
C LEU A 89 11.96 -18.49 18.69
N LEU A 90 11.22 -17.61 19.38
CA LEU A 90 11.74 -16.35 19.93
C LEU A 90 12.80 -16.60 21.01
N ASP A 91 12.58 -17.58 21.89
CA ASP A 91 13.57 -18.03 22.87
C ASP A 91 14.85 -18.52 22.17
N ARG A 92 14.70 -19.29 21.08
CA ARG A 92 15.84 -19.79 20.30
C ARG A 92 16.62 -18.68 19.58
N TYR A 93 15.95 -17.60 19.20
CA TYR A 93 16.58 -16.41 18.65
C TYR A 93 17.06 -15.42 19.73
N GLY A 94 16.95 -15.76 21.02
CA GLY A 94 17.35 -14.87 22.11
C GLY A 94 16.62 -13.53 22.09
N ALA A 95 15.38 -13.49 21.59
CA ALA A 95 14.57 -12.28 21.54
C ALA A 95 14.06 -11.93 22.95
N GLU A 96 14.81 -11.12 23.69
CA GLU A 96 14.49 -10.69 25.06
C GLU A 96 13.62 -9.42 25.12
N ASP A 97 13.54 -8.66 24.03
CA ASP A 97 12.74 -7.44 23.97
C ASP A 97 11.24 -7.74 24.08
N GLN A 98 10.63 -7.27 25.17
CA GLN A 98 9.21 -7.52 25.45
C GLN A 98 8.26 -6.81 24.48
N GLY A 99 8.68 -5.67 23.92
CA GLY A 99 7.93 -4.96 22.88
C GLY A 99 7.84 -5.80 21.61
N LEU A 100 8.98 -6.32 21.13
CA LEU A 100 9.07 -7.22 19.99
C LEU A 100 8.19 -8.46 20.19
N ARG A 101 8.29 -9.13 21.34
CA ARG A 101 7.46 -10.32 21.64
C ARG A 101 5.97 -10.01 21.59
N THR A 102 5.57 -8.91 22.22
CA THR A 102 4.16 -8.46 22.23
C THR A 102 3.68 -8.19 20.81
N TYR A 103 4.54 -7.55 20.02
CA TYR A 103 4.24 -7.17 18.65
C TYR A 103 4.09 -8.38 17.71
N VAL A 104 5.04 -9.33 17.70
CA VAL A 104 4.93 -10.53 16.85
C VAL A 104 3.78 -11.45 17.28
N ALA A 105 3.46 -11.51 18.58
CA ALA A 105 2.29 -12.22 19.08
C ALA A 105 0.99 -11.58 18.56
N ASP A 106 0.95 -10.26 18.49
CA ASP A 106 -0.17 -9.52 17.92
C ASP A 106 -0.28 -9.68 16.40
N LEU A 107 0.82 -9.63 15.64
CA LEU A 107 0.84 -9.98 14.21
C LEU A 107 0.33 -11.40 13.97
N ARG A 108 0.75 -12.37 14.80
CA ARG A 108 0.27 -13.75 14.73
C ARG A 108 -1.22 -13.85 15.01
N ARG A 109 -1.72 -13.10 15.99
CA ARG A 109 -3.15 -13.04 16.33
C ARG A 109 -3.95 -12.42 15.19
N ARG A 110 -3.57 -11.22 14.75
CA ARG A 110 -4.28 -10.45 13.71
C ARG A 110 -4.11 -11.03 12.31
N GLY A 111 -3.01 -11.72 12.01
CA GLY A 111 -2.80 -12.46 10.77
C GLY A 111 -3.70 -13.70 10.66
N ASN A 112 -4.17 -14.23 11.79
CA ASN A 112 -5.15 -15.31 11.86
C ASN A 112 -6.61 -14.80 11.94
N VAL A 113 -6.83 -13.53 12.29
CA VAL A 113 -8.15 -12.90 12.26
C VAL A 113 -8.39 -12.32 10.88
N ARG A 114 -9.43 -12.82 10.21
CA ARG A 114 -9.89 -12.26 8.94
C ARG A 114 -10.59 -10.94 9.24
N GLY A 115 -9.83 -9.84 9.22
CA GLY A 115 -10.39 -8.50 9.18
C GLY A 115 -11.08 -8.24 7.85
N TRP A 116 -11.76 -7.11 7.72
CA TRP A 116 -12.44 -6.73 6.48
C TRP A 116 -11.48 -6.65 5.28
N GLU A 117 -10.18 -6.45 5.52
CA GLU A 117 -9.13 -6.48 4.50
C GLU A 117 -8.95 -7.87 3.87
N THR A 118 -9.41 -8.93 4.56
CA THR A 118 -9.42 -10.30 4.02
C THR A 118 -10.65 -10.53 3.14
N ASP A 119 -11.78 -9.90 3.46
CA ASP A 119 -13.05 -10.04 2.74
C ASP A 119 -13.02 -9.32 1.39
N ILE A 120 -12.19 -8.28 1.25
CA ILE A 120 -12.09 -7.51 0.00
C ILE A 120 -11.29 -8.22 -1.10
N ARG A 121 -10.61 -9.33 -0.81
CA ARG A 121 -9.81 -10.06 -1.83
C ARG A 121 -10.63 -10.68 -2.97
N SER A 122 -11.96 -10.76 -2.82
CA SER A 122 -12.86 -11.13 -3.92
C SER A 122 -13.18 -9.96 -4.85
N VAL A 123 -12.97 -8.72 -4.39
CA VAL A 123 -13.33 -7.47 -5.06
C VAL A 123 -12.13 -6.78 -5.68
N VAL A 124 -10.96 -6.88 -5.03
CA VAL A 124 -9.72 -6.24 -5.45
C VAL A 124 -8.61 -7.25 -5.64
N SER A 125 -7.55 -6.83 -6.34
CA SER A 125 -6.35 -7.67 -6.50
C SER A 125 -5.77 -8.04 -5.13
N ALA A 126 -5.21 -9.24 -5.03
CA ALA A 126 -4.58 -9.73 -3.80
C ALA A 126 -3.53 -8.74 -3.26
N MET A 127 -2.72 -8.17 -4.16
CA MET A 127 -1.67 -7.22 -3.81
C MET A 127 -2.21 -5.89 -3.27
N TYR A 128 -3.35 -5.42 -3.77
CA TYR A 128 -3.98 -4.21 -3.22
C TYR A 128 -4.63 -4.47 -1.86
N ALA A 129 -5.21 -5.65 -1.65
CA ALA A 129 -5.66 -6.06 -0.33
C ALA A 129 -4.49 -6.18 0.67
N ASP A 130 -3.33 -6.67 0.23
CA ASP A 130 -2.10 -6.70 1.04
C ASP A 130 -1.63 -5.29 1.40
N TYR A 131 -1.65 -4.35 0.44
CA TYR A 131 -1.34 -2.95 0.70
C TYR A 131 -2.28 -2.33 1.75
N ILE A 132 -3.60 -2.57 1.64
CA ILE A 132 -4.57 -2.11 2.65
C ILE A 132 -4.28 -2.73 4.02
N GLY A 133 -3.86 -3.99 4.05
CA GLY A 133 -3.39 -4.65 5.26
C GLY A 133 -2.19 -3.93 5.89
N TYR A 134 -1.17 -3.61 5.11
CA TYR A 134 -0.03 -2.83 5.60
C TYR A 134 -0.42 -1.41 6.03
N GLU A 135 -1.23 -0.70 5.26
CA GLU A 135 -1.75 0.63 5.59
C GLU A 135 -2.49 0.63 6.94
N SER A 136 -3.29 -0.41 7.21
CA SER A 136 -4.03 -0.55 8.47
C SER A 136 -3.11 -0.71 9.69
N ASP A 137 -1.87 -1.16 9.49
CA ASP A 137 -0.88 -1.37 10.55
C ASP A 137 0.18 -0.26 10.60
N ALA A 138 0.26 0.61 9.59
CA ALA A 138 1.21 1.72 9.50
C ALA A 138 0.90 2.82 10.52
N SER A 139 1.93 3.43 11.12
CA SER A 139 1.79 4.67 11.91
C SER A 139 1.84 5.90 11.00
N ASP A 140 2.70 5.84 9.98
CA ASP A 140 2.95 6.92 9.05
C ASP A 140 2.91 6.40 7.61
N THR A 141 2.48 7.27 6.69
CA THR A 141 2.51 7.01 5.26
C THR A 141 3.10 8.20 4.53
N TYR A 142 4.06 7.93 3.66
CA TYR A 142 4.72 8.93 2.82
C TYR A 142 4.38 8.63 1.36
N ASN A 143 3.49 9.43 0.78
CA ASN A 143 2.87 9.17 -0.50
C ASN A 143 3.29 10.21 -1.54
N ALA A 144 4.09 9.79 -2.52
CA ALA A 144 4.43 10.63 -3.66
C ALA A 144 3.52 10.27 -4.84
N GLN A 145 2.74 11.23 -5.32
CA GLN A 145 1.86 11.07 -6.46
C GLN A 145 2.19 12.04 -7.58
N THR A 146 2.39 11.49 -8.78
CA THR A 146 2.64 12.28 -9.99
C THR A 146 1.50 12.27 -11.00
N THR A 147 0.53 11.38 -10.82
CA THR A 147 -0.54 11.13 -11.81
C THR A 147 -1.95 11.30 -11.25
N LEU A 148 -2.19 11.01 -9.96
CA LEU A 148 -3.51 11.03 -9.35
C LEU A 148 -3.47 11.69 -7.97
N ILE A 149 -4.61 12.17 -7.47
CA ILE A 149 -4.73 12.53 -6.06
C ILE A 149 -4.57 11.26 -5.21
N PRO A 150 -3.81 11.28 -4.08
CA PRO A 150 -3.64 10.10 -3.24
C PRO A 150 -4.97 9.50 -2.80
N GLY A 151 -5.10 8.17 -2.88
CA GLY A 151 -6.39 7.48 -2.69
C GLY A 151 -7.14 7.80 -1.39
N LEU A 152 -6.42 8.01 -0.28
CA LEU A 152 -7.03 8.40 1.00
C LEU A 152 -7.58 9.84 1.02
N LEU A 153 -7.13 10.69 0.09
CA LEU A 153 -7.54 12.10 -0.01
C LEU A 153 -8.59 12.33 -1.11
N GLN A 154 -9.08 11.27 -1.76
CA GLN A 154 -10.04 11.38 -2.87
C GLN A 154 -11.47 11.60 -2.37
N THR A 155 -12.23 12.45 -3.06
CA THR A 155 -13.68 12.49 -2.96
C THR A 155 -14.29 11.26 -3.63
N HIS A 156 -15.57 10.98 -3.34
CA HIS A 156 -16.28 9.86 -3.94
C HIS A 156 -16.35 9.99 -5.48
N GLU A 157 -16.67 11.19 -5.97
CA GLU A 157 -16.85 11.49 -7.39
C GLU A 157 -15.52 11.40 -8.15
N TYR A 158 -14.43 11.91 -7.57
CA TYR A 158 -13.09 11.77 -8.16
C TYR A 158 -12.67 10.30 -8.21
N ALA A 159 -12.85 9.56 -7.11
CA ALA A 159 -12.54 8.14 -7.07
C ALA A 159 -13.36 7.34 -8.11
N ALA A 160 -14.65 7.64 -8.26
CA ALA A 160 -15.51 6.99 -9.24
C ALA A 160 -15.06 7.27 -10.68
N ALA A 161 -14.65 8.51 -10.98
CA ALA A 161 -14.09 8.89 -12.28
C ALA A 161 -12.77 8.15 -12.57
N VAL A 162 -11.86 8.05 -11.59
CA VAL A 162 -10.61 7.29 -11.73
C VAL A 162 -10.87 5.82 -12.00
N ILE A 163 -11.75 5.16 -11.22
CA ILE A 163 -12.07 3.74 -11.40
C ILE A 163 -12.61 3.49 -12.82
N SER A 164 -13.53 4.34 -13.27
CA SER A 164 -14.16 4.20 -14.60
C SER A 164 -13.16 4.40 -15.75
N GLN A 165 -12.09 5.17 -15.55
CA GLN A 165 -11.03 5.35 -16.56
C GLN A 165 -10.01 4.20 -16.55
N LEU A 166 -9.66 3.68 -15.38
CA LEU A 166 -8.69 2.59 -15.26
C LEU A 166 -9.26 1.24 -15.69
N VAL A 167 -10.56 1.04 -15.52
CA VAL A 167 -11.26 -0.20 -15.90
C VAL A 167 -12.60 0.16 -16.56
N PRO A 168 -12.61 0.48 -17.86
CA PRO A 168 -13.81 0.95 -18.56
C PRO A 168 -14.99 -0.03 -18.55
N ASP A 169 -14.69 -1.33 -18.56
CA ASP A 169 -15.70 -2.40 -18.65
C ASP A 169 -16.10 -2.97 -17.28
N MET A 170 -15.85 -2.24 -16.18
CA MET A 170 -16.20 -2.68 -14.83
C MET A 170 -17.72 -2.64 -14.61
N ASP A 171 -18.25 -3.69 -14.00
CA ASP A 171 -19.64 -3.74 -13.57
C ASP A 171 -19.92 -2.72 -12.43
N GLU A 172 -21.15 -2.22 -12.37
CA GLU A 172 -21.53 -1.17 -11.41
C GLU A 172 -21.59 -1.67 -9.96
N GLU A 173 -21.86 -2.97 -9.71
CA GLU A 173 -21.77 -3.58 -8.39
C GLU A 173 -20.31 -3.62 -7.92
N GLU A 174 -19.40 -4.11 -8.78
CA GLU A 174 -17.96 -4.13 -8.47
C GLU A 174 -17.42 -2.71 -8.20
N LYS A 175 -17.85 -1.72 -8.99
CA LYS A 175 -17.48 -0.32 -8.80
C LYS A 175 -17.97 0.23 -7.45
N HIS A 176 -19.21 -0.08 -7.06
CA HIS A 176 -19.75 0.29 -5.75
C HIS A 176 -18.94 -0.32 -4.61
N GLU A 177 -18.58 -1.60 -4.71
CA GLU A 177 -17.75 -2.26 -3.70
C GLU A 177 -16.37 -1.63 -3.60
N ARG A 178 -15.71 -1.32 -4.73
CA ARG A 178 -14.40 -0.63 -4.73
C ARG A 178 -14.46 0.78 -4.15
N LEU A 179 -15.57 1.50 -4.33
CA LEU A 179 -15.80 2.80 -3.71
C LEU A 179 -16.05 2.68 -2.20
N ALA A 180 -16.81 1.66 -1.77
CA ALA A 180 -17.02 1.37 -0.35
C ALA A 180 -15.70 1.03 0.37
N ILE A 181 -14.82 0.26 -0.29
CA ILE A 181 -13.47 -0.04 0.21
C ILE A 181 -12.66 1.25 0.41
N ARG A 182 -12.64 2.15 -0.59
CA ARG A 182 -11.93 3.45 -0.46
C ARG A 182 -12.46 4.27 0.72
N LYS A 183 -13.78 4.39 0.84
CA LYS A 183 -14.40 5.11 1.97
C LYS A 183 -14.03 4.49 3.32
N LYS A 184 -13.96 3.16 3.40
CA LYS A 184 -13.56 2.47 4.63
C LYS A 184 -12.10 2.73 4.99
N ARG A 185 -11.20 2.77 4.00
CA ARG A 185 -9.79 3.11 4.21
C ARG A 185 -9.59 4.50 4.83
N GLN A 186 -10.43 5.48 4.46
CA GLN A 186 -10.34 6.85 5.00
C GLN A 186 -10.58 6.94 6.52
N GLN A 187 -11.18 5.90 7.13
CA GLN A 187 -11.30 5.80 8.60
C GLN A 187 -9.94 5.67 9.30
N ALA A 188 -8.84 5.47 8.56
CA ALA A 188 -7.48 5.48 9.10
C ALA A 188 -7.11 6.78 9.82
N PHE A 189 -7.73 7.91 9.46
CA PHE A 189 -7.49 9.21 10.11
C PHE A 189 -8.23 9.39 11.44
N ASP A 190 -9.30 8.61 11.67
CA ASP A 190 -10.19 8.77 12.83
C ASP A 190 -9.99 7.70 13.92
N ARG A 191 -9.08 6.73 13.69
CA ARG A 191 -8.80 5.66 14.66
C ARG A 191 -8.01 6.18 15.88
N PRO A 192 -7.97 5.47 17.02
CA PRO A 192 -7.33 5.95 18.26
C PRO A 192 -5.85 6.37 18.12
N ASN A 193 -5.11 5.70 17.24
CA ASN A 193 -3.77 6.10 16.81
C ASN A 193 -3.85 6.49 15.32
N PRO A 194 -4.22 7.74 14.97
CA PRO A 194 -4.44 8.15 13.59
C PRO A 194 -3.24 7.85 12.68
N LEU A 195 -3.50 7.46 11.43
CA LEU A 195 -2.45 7.39 10.42
C LEU A 195 -1.93 8.80 10.10
N VAL A 196 -0.65 9.06 10.35
CA VAL A 196 -0.02 10.31 9.93
C VAL A 196 0.32 10.21 8.45
N PHE A 197 -0.25 11.10 7.64
CA PHE A 197 -0.17 11.02 6.19
C PHE A 197 0.57 12.22 5.62
N TRP A 198 1.71 11.95 5.00
CA TRP A 198 2.52 12.90 4.28
C TRP A 198 2.33 12.66 2.80
N SER A 199 1.92 13.69 2.06
CA SER A 199 1.77 13.58 0.61
C SER A 199 2.56 14.63 -0.13
N VAL A 200 3.26 14.22 -1.18
CA VAL A 200 3.80 15.10 -2.21
C VAL A 200 2.99 14.86 -3.49
N ILE A 201 2.25 15.87 -3.92
CA ILE A 201 1.41 15.81 -5.13
C ILE A 201 2.06 16.69 -6.19
N SER A 202 2.34 16.13 -7.37
CA SER A 202 2.78 16.94 -8.53
C SER A 202 1.69 17.91 -8.93
N GLU A 203 2.04 19.17 -9.18
CA GLU A 203 1.10 20.20 -9.64
C GLU A 203 0.37 19.79 -10.93
N SER A 204 1.01 18.99 -11.79
CA SER A 204 0.39 18.44 -13.00
C SER A 204 -0.91 17.68 -12.73
N VAL A 205 -1.04 17.01 -11.58
CA VAL A 205 -2.25 16.29 -11.17
C VAL A 205 -3.45 17.24 -11.09
N PHE A 206 -3.24 18.49 -10.71
CA PHE A 206 -4.31 19.48 -10.60
C PHE A 206 -4.80 19.99 -11.95
N ARG A 207 -4.09 19.70 -13.05
CA ARG A 207 -4.50 20.10 -14.41
C ARG A 207 -5.27 19.02 -15.15
N HIS A 208 -5.15 17.76 -14.71
CA HIS A 208 -5.90 16.67 -15.30
C HIS A 208 -7.38 16.77 -14.89
N THR A 209 -8.25 17.03 -15.86
CA THR A 209 -9.69 17.19 -15.64
C THR A 209 -10.40 15.85 -15.41
N VAL A 210 -9.98 15.11 -14.38
CA VAL A 210 -10.57 13.82 -14.00
C VAL A 210 -12.00 14.03 -13.52
N GLY A 211 -12.95 13.38 -14.20
CA GLY A 211 -14.38 13.50 -13.86
C GLY A 211 -15.03 14.83 -14.27
N GLY A 212 -14.30 15.75 -14.90
CA GLY A 212 -14.81 17.07 -15.29
C GLY A 212 -14.38 18.22 -14.36
N PRO A 213 -14.62 19.49 -14.78
CA PRO A 213 -14.25 20.67 -14.00
C PRO A 213 -14.84 20.71 -12.59
N ASP A 214 -16.12 20.35 -12.44
CA ASP A 214 -16.82 20.38 -11.15
C ASP A 214 -16.27 19.35 -10.16
N VAL A 215 -15.95 18.14 -10.64
CA VAL A 215 -15.35 17.08 -9.83
C VAL A 215 -13.96 17.50 -9.36
N MET A 216 -13.16 18.10 -10.23
CA MET A 216 -11.85 18.63 -9.86
C MET A 216 -11.95 19.80 -8.87
N ALA A 217 -12.90 20.72 -9.05
CA ALA A 217 -13.12 21.81 -8.10
C ALA A 217 -13.47 21.25 -6.70
N ALA A 218 -14.41 20.31 -6.63
CA ALA A 218 -14.79 19.66 -5.37
C ALA A 218 -13.60 18.90 -4.75
N GLN A 219 -12.79 18.22 -5.56
CA GLN A 219 -11.61 17.51 -5.09
C GLN A 219 -10.54 18.44 -4.50
N LEU A 220 -10.24 19.56 -5.15
CA LEU A 220 -9.25 20.53 -4.65
C LEU A 220 -9.75 21.24 -3.39
N GLU A 221 -11.04 21.58 -3.32
CA GLU A 221 -11.67 22.10 -2.10
C GLU A 221 -11.62 21.10 -0.95
N HIS A 222 -11.80 19.80 -1.24
CA HIS A 222 -11.67 18.74 -0.25
C HIS A 222 -10.25 18.65 0.32
N LEU A 223 -9.20 18.78 -0.50
CA LEU A 223 -7.81 18.82 -0.01
C LEU A 223 -7.57 19.98 0.96
N LEU A 224 -8.08 21.17 0.64
CA LEU A 224 -7.97 22.34 1.52
C LEU A 224 -8.71 22.12 2.84
N THR A 225 -9.86 21.44 2.79
CA THR A 225 -10.67 21.08 3.97
C THR A 225 -9.94 20.08 4.85
N LEU A 226 -9.42 18.99 4.28
CA LEU A 226 -8.66 17.97 5.01
C LEU A 226 -7.43 18.55 5.72
N ALA A 227 -6.66 19.40 5.03
CA ALA A 227 -5.49 20.05 5.62
C ALA A 227 -5.85 20.95 6.82
N LYS A 228 -7.07 21.49 6.86
CA LYS A 228 -7.57 22.31 7.96
C LYS A 228 -8.17 21.49 9.10
N GLU A 229 -8.89 20.43 8.79
CA GLU A 229 -9.59 19.59 9.78
C GLU A 229 -8.66 18.60 10.50
N TYR A 230 -7.58 18.17 9.84
CA TYR A 230 -6.63 17.20 10.36
C TYR A 230 -5.20 17.78 10.47
N PRO A 231 -5.00 18.88 11.24
CA PRO A 231 -3.69 19.53 11.34
C PRO A 231 -2.66 18.58 11.96
N GLY A 232 -1.51 18.42 11.31
CA GLY A 232 -0.43 17.52 11.73
C GLY A 232 -0.66 16.05 11.39
N THR A 233 -1.90 15.62 11.17
CA THR A 233 -2.23 14.27 10.70
C THR A 233 -2.21 14.18 9.17
N ILE A 234 -2.76 15.17 8.44
CA ILE A 234 -2.73 15.23 6.98
C ILE A 234 -1.82 16.38 6.54
N ASN A 235 -0.69 16.03 5.93
CA ASN A 235 0.36 16.96 5.53
C ASN A 235 0.50 16.97 4.01
N ILE A 236 -0.05 18.00 3.36
CA ILE A 236 -0.08 18.12 1.90
C ILE A 236 1.03 19.05 1.41
N HIS A 237 1.92 18.50 0.60
CA HIS A 237 2.95 19.21 -0.15
C HIS A 237 2.62 19.13 -1.63
N VAL A 238 2.91 20.23 -2.33
CA VAL A 238 2.73 20.31 -3.78
C VAL A 238 4.09 20.53 -4.41
N LEU A 239 4.47 19.66 -5.35
CA LEU A 239 5.66 19.81 -6.16
C LEU A 239 5.32 20.71 -7.36
N PRO A 240 5.77 21.97 -7.38
CA PRO A 240 5.40 22.92 -8.42
C PRO A 240 6.11 22.60 -9.74
N GLU A 241 5.49 22.94 -10.87
CA GLU A 241 6.09 22.77 -12.20
C GLU A 241 7.39 23.58 -12.38
N ALA A 242 7.50 24.70 -11.67
CA ALA A 242 8.69 25.55 -11.67
C ALA A 242 9.88 24.95 -10.90
N SER A 243 9.71 23.80 -10.25
CA SER A 243 10.81 23.15 -9.54
C SER A 243 11.87 22.66 -10.52
N GLU A 244 13.10 23.13 -10.36
CA GLU A 244 14.24 22.77 -11.24
C GLU A 244 14.61 21.29 -11.14
N SER A 245 14.19 20.62 -10.07
CA SER A 245 14.36 19.19 -9.87
C SER A 245 12.99 18.52 -9.71
N HIS A 246 12.76 17.49 -10.52
CA HIS A 246 11.57 16.65 -10.41
C HIS A 246 11.99 15.24 -9.98
N ALA A 247 12.22 15.06 -8.67
CA ALA A 247 12.65 13.77 -8.15
C ALA A 247 11.60 12.65 -8.31
N ALA A 248 10.34 13.02 -8.54
CA ALA A 248 9.25 12.06 -8.75
C ALA A 248 9.13 11.53 -10.20
N LEU A 249 10.13 11.78 -11.06
CA LEU A 249 10.20 11.21 -12.43
C LEU A 249 10.15 9.67 -12.47
N PHE A 250 10.46 9.00 -11.36
CA PHE A 250 10.38 7.54 -11.25
C PHE A 250 8.94 7.01 -11.07
N GLY A 251 7.95 7.90 -11.02
CA GLY A 251 6.54 7.55 -10.86
C GLY A 251 6.06 7.62 -9.41
N PRO A 252 4.79 7.27 -9.16
CA PRO A 252 4.21 7.29 -7.83
C PRO A 252 4.77 6.16 -6.96
N PHE A 253 4.91 6.42 -5.67
CA PHE A 253 5.31 5.43 -4.67
C PHE A 253 4.75 5.78 -3.29
N VAL A 254 4.63 4.77 -2.43
CA VAL A 254 4.20 4.93 -1.04
C VAL A 254 5.19 4.25 -0.12
N ILE A 255 5.65 4.94 0.91
CA ILE A 255 6.41 4.34 2.01
C ILE A 255 5.45 4.18 3.18
N LEU A 256 5.35 2.96 3.71
CA LEU A 256 4.61 2.65 4.91
C LEU A 256 5.61 2.45 6.05
N SER A 257 5.47 3.27 7.08
CA SER A 257 6.28 3.20 8.30
C SER A 257 5.43 2.75 9.46
N PHE A 258 6.07 2.10 10.41
CA PHE A 258 5.39 1.36 11.45
C PHE A 258 5.87 1.81 12.84
N PRO A 259 5.04 1.66 13.88
CA PRO A 259 5.32 2.26 15.18
C PRO A 259 6.53 1.66 15.90
N GLU A 260 6.87 0.41 15.60
CA GLU A 260 7.93 -0.32 16.29
C GLU A 260 9.30 -0.16 15.62
N GLN A 261 10.36 0.10 16.39
CA GLN A 261 11.67 0.49 15.85
C GLN A 261 12.42 -0.63 15.11
N TRP A 262 12.16 -1.88 15.46
CA TRP A 262 12.74 -3.06 14.77
C TRP A 262 12.01 -3.37 13.47
N GLU A 263 11.02 -2.56 13.11
CA GLU A 263 10.21 -2.81 11.94
C GLU A 263 10.69 -2.02 10.73
N PRO A 264 11.12 -2.71 9.66
CA PRO A 264 11.52 -2.01 8.46
C PRO A 264 10.31 -1.38 7.78
N ASP A 265 10.51 -0.15 7.32
CA ASP A 265 9.61 0.51 6.38
C ASP A 265 9.45 -0.35 5.12
N ILE A 266 8.29 -0.24 4.47
CA ILE A 266 8.01 -0.94 3.21
C ILE A 266 7.68 0.08 2.13
N VAL A 267 8.24 -0.11 0.93
CA VAL A 267 7.87 0.69 -0.24
C VAL A 267 6.87 -0.08 -1.08
N TYR A 268 5.73 0.53 -1.34
CA TYR A 268 4.71 0.08 -2.28
C TYR A 268 4.85 0.84 -3.60
N LEU A 269 5.00 0.08 -4.69
CA LEU A 269 5.05 0.56 -6.06
C LEU A 269 3.88 -0.02 -6.85
N GLU A 270 3.03 0.83 -7.39
CA GLU A 270 1.92 0.45 -8.25
C GLU A 270 2.29 0.67 -9.71
N GLY A 271 2.12 -0.36 -10.54
CA GLY A 271 2.32 -0.29 -11.97
C GLY A 271 1.22 -1.02 -12.73
N LEU A 272 1.10 -0.72 -14.03
CA LEU A 272 0.05 -1.24 -14.91
C LEU A 272 -0.04 -2.78 -14.89
N THR A 273 1.10 -3.46 -14.90
CA THR A 273 1.19 -4.93 -14.99
C THR A 273 1.43 -5.61 -13.65
N GLY A 274 1.53 -4.85 -12.57
CA GLY A 274 1.75 -5.43 -11.25
C GLY A 274 2.17 -4.43 -10.19
N THR A 275 2.02 -4.89 -8.95
CA THR A 275 2.45 -4.20 -7.74
C THR A 275 3.75 -4.81 -7.24
N ARG A 276 4.63 -4.00 -6.67
CA ARG A 276 5.83 -4.46 -5.94
C ARG A 276 5.85 -3.91 -4.53
N PHE A 277 6.21 -4.76 -3.58
CA PHE A 277 6.64 -4.36 -2.25
C PHE A 277 8.16 -4.48 -2.18
N LEU A 278 8.84 -3.42 -1.76
CA LEU A 278 10.27 -3.43 -1.50
C LEU A 278 10.48 -3.43 0.02
N GLU A 279 11.21 -4.44 0.48
CA GLU A 279 11.54 -4.66 1.90
C GLU A 279 13.07 -4.66 2.11
N GLU A 280 13.86 -4.66 1.02
CA GLU A 280 15.31 -4.66 1.12
C GLU A 280 15.79 -3.30 1.68
N PRO A 281 16.60 -3.28 2.76
CA PRO A 281 16.96 -2.04 3.44
C PRO A 281 17.62 -0.98 2.54
N GLY A 282 18.44 -1.38 1.56
CA GLY A 282 19.05 -0.50 0.57
C GLY A 282 18.03 0.18 -0.35
N GLU A 283 17.09 -0.60 -0.91
CA GLU A 283 15.98 -0.13 -1.73
C GLU A 283 15.09 0.85 -0.93
N VAL A 284 14.66 0.45 0.27
CA VAL A 284 13.80 1.28 1.12
C VAL A 284 14.50 2.60 1.47
N ARG A 285 15.77 2.55 1.91
CA ARG A 285 16.56 3.77 2.20
C ARG A 285 16.69 4.68 0.99
N ALA A 286 16.75 4.15 -0.24
CA ALA A 286 16.80 4.97 -1.44
C ALA A 286 15.51 5.77 -1.63
N TYR A 287 14.34 5.14 -1.43
CA TYR A 287 13.04 5.82 -1.48
C TYR A 287 12.84 6.80 -0.31
N CYS A 288 13.27 6.47 0.91
CA CYS A 288 13.20 7.42 2.02
C CYS A 288 14.04 8.68 1.76
N ARG A 289 15.26 8.53 1.22
CA ARG A 289 16.08 9.68 0.79
C ARG A 289 15.40 10.49 -0.32
N LEU A 290 14.76 9.81 -1.27
CA LEU A 290 14.03 10.43 -2.36
C LEU A 290 12.86 11.27 -1.84
N PHE A 291 12.03 10.69 -0.98
CA PHE A 291 10.89 11.38 -0.37
C PHE A 291 11.35 12.57 0.49
N ASN A 292 12.41 12.40 1.27
CA ASN A 292 12.99 13.49 2.05
C ASN A 292 13.45 14.65 1.16
N ARG A 293 14.07 14.37 0.01
CA ARG A 293 14.44 15.42 -0.96
C ARG A 293 13.20 16.12 -1.53
N LEU A 294 12.18 15.36 -1.94
CA LEU A 294 10.92 15.93 -2.42
C LEU A 294 10.30 16.90 -1.41
N MET A 295 10.20 16.47 -0.15
CA MET A 295 9.61 17.26 0.94
C MET A 295 10.47 18.47 1.32
N MET A 296 11.79 18.29 1.35
CA MET A 296 12.67 19.27 1.96
C MET A 296 13.16 20.35 0.98
N SER A 297 13.39 20.01 -0.29
CA SER A 297 13.99 20.95 -1.24
C SER A 297 13.13 21.28 -2.45
N GLU A 298 12.27 20.36 -2.89
CA GLU A 298 11.64 20.49 -4.20
C GLU A 298 10.16 20.92 -4.14
N SER A 299 9.45 20.54 -3.08
CA SER A 299 8.02 20.81 -2.93
C SER A 299 7.78 22.06 -2.08
N LEU A 300 6.70 22.78 -2.41
CA LEU A 300 6.13 23.78 -1.52
C LEU A 300 5.70 23.09 -0.21
N ARG A 301 5.70 23.84 0.89
CA ARG A 301 5.30 23.34 2.21
C ARG A 301 4.14 24.14 2.78
N GLY A 302 3.31 23.48 3.58
CA GLY A 302 2.28 24.13 4.40
C GLY A 302 1.43 25.12 3.60
N THR A 303 1.43 26.38 4.03
CA THR A 303 0.58 27.42 3.45
C THR A 303 0.79 27.66 1.97
N ASP A 304 2.01 27.49 1.44
CA ASP A 304 2.28 27.78 0.02
C ASP A 304 1.73 26.69 -0.90
N SER A 305 1.76 25.43 -0.45
CA SER A 305 1.05 24.32 -1.13
C SER A 305 -0.45 24.56 -1.17
N LEU A 306 -1.03 25.04 -0.07
CA LEU A 306 -2.47 25.34 0.01
C LEU A 306 -2.84 26.53 -0.89
N LYS A 307 -2.02 27.59 -0.96
CA LYS A 307 -2.23 28.72 -1.89
C LYS A 307 -2.19 28.28 -3.36
N LEU A 308 -1.25 27.39 -3.71
CA LEU A 308 -1.16 26.86 -5.08
C LEU A 308 -2.41 26.02 -5.40
N THR A 309 -2.83 25.16 -4.47
CA THR A 309 -4.08 24.38 -4.58
C THR A 309 -5.30 25.29 -4.77
N GLU A 310 -5.42 26.36 -3.97
CA GLU A 310 -6.51 27.34 -4.07
C GLU A 310 -6.48 28.10 -5.41
N SER A 311 -5.29 28.35 -5.96
CA SER A 311 -5.15 29.01 -7.26
C SER A 311 -5.69 28.14 -8.39
N HIS A 312 -5.41 26.83 -8.37
CA HIS A 312 -6.00 25.87 -9.31
C HIS A 312 -7.52 25.72 -9.12
N LEU A 313 -8.01 25.69 -7.87
CA LEU A 313 -9.45 25.68 -7.58
C LEU A 313 -10.17 26.90 -8.20
N LYS A 314 -9.57 28.09 -8.12
CA LYS A 314 -10.12 29.31 -8.73
C LYS A 314 -10.19 29.23 -10.26
N ILE A 315 -9.32 28.46 -10.91
CA ILE A 315 -9.38 28.25 -12.36
C ILE A 315 -10.62 27.42 -12.72
N TYR A 316 -10.85 26.30 -12.03
CA TYR A 316 -12.02 25.45 -12.28
C TYR A 316 -13.35 26.12 -11.97
N ARG A 317 -13.42 27.03 -10.99
CA ARG A 317 -14.65 27.77 -10.65
C ARG A 317 -14.98 28.94 -11.60
N LYS A 318 -14.03 29.34 -12.46
CA LYS A 318 -14.18 30.48 -13.38
C LYS A 318 -14.51 30.06 -14.81
N GLY A 319 -14.22 28.81 -15.17
CA GLY A 319 -14.55 28.22 -16.47
C GLY A 319 -15.94 27.61 -16.46
#